data_AF-A0A4S4F5J3-F1
#
_entry.id   AF-A0A4S4F5J3-F1
#
_cell.length_a   1.000
_cell.length_b   1.000
_cell.length_c   1.000
_cell.angle_alpha   90.00
_cell.angle_beta   90.00
_cell.angle_gamma   90.00
#
_symmetry.space_group_name_H-M   'P 1'
#
loop_
_entity.id
_entity.type
_entity.pdbx_description
1 polymer ?
#
loop_
_entity_poly.entity_id
_entity_poly.type
_entity_poly.pdbx_seq_one_letter_code
_entity_poly.pdbx_strand_id
1 'polypeptide(L)'
;FSGSLEEFKPFYASALIQHEAMLRLCVEQGITRYNFYGIDGVFDDPNSEGHGVLEFKQGFNGYVEELPGEFTLPVSRVRCAVKRIAQKVIGG
;
A
#
# COMPACT_ATOMS: atom_id res chain seq x y z
N PHE A 1 -2.89 -8.47 3.68
CA PHE A 1 -4.21 -8.64 3.04
C PHE A 1 -5.28 -8.41 4.08
N SER A 2 -6.36 -7.73 3.71
CA SER A 2 -7.52 -7.46 4.57
C SER A 2 -8.78 -7.57 3.74
N GLY A 3 -9.91 -7.79 4.41
CA GLY A 3 -11.23 -7.77 3.81
C GLY A 3 -12.27 -7.45 4.87
N SER A 4 -13.37 -6.86 4.44
CA SER A 4 -14.54 -6.59 5.28
C SER A 4 -15.79 -6.81 4.45
N LEU A 5 -16.78 -7.46 5.03
CA LEU A 5 -18.11 -7.53 4.44
C LEU A 5 -18.83 -6.20 4.68
N GLU A 6 -19.42 -5.66 3.63
CA GLU A 6 -20.07 -4.34 3.65
C GLU A 6 -21.21 -4.26 4.66
N GLU A 7 -21.99 -5.34 4.78
CA GLU A 7 -23.08 -5.48 5.75
C GLU A 7 -22.63 -5.23 7.20
N PHE A 8 -21.38 -5.57 7.53
CA PHE A 8 -20.85 -5.48 8.88
C PHE A 8 -19.93 -4.26 9.10
N LYS A 9 -19.86 -3.31 8.14
CA LYS A 9 -19.10 -2.05 8.29
C LYS A 9 -19.42 -1.30 9.60
N PRO A 10 -20.68 -1.20 10.08
CA PRO A 10 -20.99 -0.47 11.32
C PRO A 10 -20.32 -1.03 12.58
N PHE A 11 -19.79 -2.25 12.54
CA PHE A 11 -19.07 -2.86 13.66
C PHE A 11 -17.59 -2.48 13.70
N TYR A 12 -17.08 -1.76 12.68
CA TYR A 12 -15.69 -1.27 12.61
C TYR A 12 -14.63 -2.34 12.88
N ALA A 13 -14.92 -3.60 12.53
CA ALA A 13 -14.06 -4.75 12.86
C ALA A 13 -12.64 -4.60 12.29
N SER A 14 -12.51 -4.05 11.09
CA SER A 14 -11.20 -3.78 10.48
C SER A 14 -10.38 -2.80 11.30
N ALA A 15 -10.99 -1.72 11.82
CA ALA A 15 -10.28 -0.77 12.67
C ALA A 15 -9.84 -1.42 13.99
N LEU A 16 -10.71 -2.21 14.60
CA LEU A 16 -10.43 -2.91 15.85
C LEU A 16 -9.24 -3.89 15.71
N ILE A 17 -9.20 -4.67 14.63
CA ILE A 17 -8.10 -5.62 14.37
C ILE A 17 -6.75 -4.89 14.26
N GLN A 18 -6.71 -3.74 13.58
CA GLN A 18 -5.47 -2.98 13.42
C GLN A 18 -5.05 -2.34 14.75
N HIS A 19 -5.99 -1.75 15.49
CA HIS A 19 -5.75 -1.17 16.80
C HIS A 19 -5.18 -2.21 17.79
N GLU A 20 -5.79 -3.39 17.86
CA GLU A 20 -5.35 -4.48 18.74
C GLU A 20 -3.94 -4.97 18.38
N ALA A 21 -3.63 -5.07 17.08
CA ALA A 21 -2.29 -5.41 16.62
C ALA A 21 -1.26 -4.34 17.01
N MET A 22 -1.60 -3.06 16.90
CA MET A 22 -0.72 -1.95 17.30
C MET A 22 -0.47 -1.97 18.81
N LEU A 23 -1.48 -2.21 19.65
CA LEU A 23 -1.29 -2.35 21.09
C LEU A 23 -0.33 -3.49 21.43
N ARG A 24 -0.62 -4.71 20.95
CA ARG A 24 0.15 -5.89 21.32
C ARG A 24 1.57 -5.92 20.76
N LEU A 25 1.77 -5.38 19.55
CA LEU A 25 3.07 -5.42 18.89
C LEU A 25 3.88 -4.16 19.19
N CYS A 26 3.29 -2.98 19.03
CA CYS A 26 4.04 -1.73 19.14
C CYS A 26 4.19 -1.26 20.59
N VAL A 27 3.10 -1.30 21.37
CA VAL A 27 3.13 -0.83 22.76
C VAL A 27 3.73 -1.89 23.68
N GLU A 28 3.19 -3.12 23.66
CA GLU A 28 3.60 -4.16 24.61
C GLU A 28 4.97 -4.78 24.29
N GLN A 29 5.29 -4.98 23.00
CA GLN A 29 6.57 -5.59 22.58
C GLN A 29 7.62 -4.57 22.12
N GLY A 30 7.29 -3.27 22.12
CA GLY A 30 8.22 -2.21 21.76
C GLY A 30 8.58 -2.14 20.27
N ILE A 31 7.76 -2.70 19.38
CA ILE A 31 7.98 -2.60 17.93
C ILE A 31 7.68 -1.15 17.49
N THR A 32 8.71 -0.41 17.10
CA THR A 32 8.61 1.03 16.85
C THR A 32 7.92 1.41 15.55
N ARG A 33 7.66 0.45 14.65
CA ARG A 33 7.07 0.70 13.34
C ARG A 33 5.96 -0.28 13.02
N TYR A 34 4.76 0.25 12.80
CA TYR A 34 3.62 -0.46 12.23
C TYR A 34 3.45 -0.06 10.77
N ASN A 35 3.53 -1.02 9.84
CA ASN A 35 3.46 -0.74 8.40
C ASN A 35 2.14 -1.25 7.82
N PHE A 36 1.27 -0.34 7.41
CA PHE A 36 0.02 -0.64 6.70
C PHE A 36 0.22 -1.00 5.21
N TYR A 37 1.46 -0.96 4.71
CA TYR A 37 1.84 -1.22 3.33
C TYR A 37 1.21 -0.24 2.33
N GLY A 38 1.27 -0.60 1.04
CA GLY A 38 0.98 0.27 -0.09
C GLY A 38 -0.44 0.84 -0.13
N ILE A 39 -0.53 1.97 -0.82
CA ILE A 39 -1.73 2.69 -1.22
C ILE A 39 -1.69 2.84 -2.74
N ASP A 40 -2.75 3.36 -3.36
CA ASP A 40 -2.84 3.61 -4.80
C ASP A 40 -1.91 4.74 -5.30
N GLY A 41 -1.45 5.61 -4.40
CA GLY A 41 -0.59 6.75 -4.71
C GLY A 41 -1.36 7.99 -5.20
N VAL A 42 -2.68 8.02 -5.03
CA VAL A 42 -3.54 9.16 -5.36
C VAL A 42 -3.92 9.89 -4.07
N PHE A 43 -3.41 11.11 -3.89
CA PHE A 43 -3.56 11.84 -2.62
C PHE A 43 -4.69 12.87 -2.62
N ASP A 44 -4.94 13.50 -3.78
CA ASP A 44 -5.78 14.70 -3.86
C ASP A 44 -7.13 14.48 -4.56
N ASP A 45 -7.42 13.25 -5.03
CA ASP A 45 -8.70 12.92 -5.66
C ASP A 45 -9.63 12.21 -4.67
N PRO A 46 -10.69 12.87 -4.18
CA PRO A 46 -11.65 12.26 -3.26
C PRO A 46 -12.48 11.14 -3.91
N ASN A 47 -12.48 11.04 -5.24
CA ASN A 47 -13.20 9.99 -5.97
C ASN A 47 -12.30 8.79 -6.31
N SER A 48 -11.04 8.79 -5.89
CA SER A 48 -10.17 7.63 -6.14
C SER A 48 -10.68 6.41 -5.37
N GLU A 49 -10.57 5.23 -5.98
CA GLU A 49 -10.98 3.98 -5.31
C GLU A 49 -10.19 3.73 -4.01
N GLY A 50 -8.95 4.21 -3.93
CA GLY A 50 -8.09 4.07 -2.75
C GLY A 50 -8.27 5.16 -1.69
N HIS A 51 -9.09 6.19 -1.93
CA HIS A 51 -9.25 7.32 -1.02
C HIS A 51 -9.63 6.89 0.40
N GLY A 52 -10.66 6.03 0.53
CA GLY A 52 -11.06 5.49 1.84
C GLY A 52 -10.00 4.63 2.53
N VAL A 53 -9.12 3.98 1.76
CA VAL A 53 -7.97 3.23 2.32
C VAL A 53 -6.90 4.18 2.85
N LEU A 54 -6.65 5.29 2.14
CA LEU A 54 -5.73 6.33 2.58
C LEU A 54 -6.23 6.99 3.88
N GLU A 55 -7.48 7.43 3.92
CA GLU A 55 -8.11 8.02 5.11
C GLU A 55 -8.08 7.07 6.31
N PHE A 56 -8.43 5.79 6.10
CA PHE A 56 -8.38 4.77 7.13
C PHE A 56 -6.98 4.66 7.76
N LYS A 57 -5.93 4.61 6.94
CA LYS A 57 -4.53 4.49 7.41
C LYS A 57 -4.07 5.74 8.14
N GLN A 58 -4.44 6.93 7.65
CA GLN A 58 -4.12 8.21 8.30
C GLN A 58 -4.85 8.36 9.64
N GLY A 59 -6.04 7.78 9.79
CA GLY A 59 -6.79 7.74 11.06
C GLY A 59 -6.04 7.11 12.23
N PHE A 60 -5.04 6.26 11.98
CA PHE A 60 -4.13 5.70 12.99
C PHE A 60 -2.91 6.57 13.29
N ASN A 61 -2.96 7.86 12.93
CA ASN A 61 -1.83 8.78 12.97
C ASN A 61 -0.64 8.31 12.09
N GLY A 62 -0.94 7.56 11.04
CA GLY A 62 0.02 7.10 10.04
C GLY A 62 0.39 8.20 9.05
N TYR A 63 1.59 8.12 8.50
CA TYR A 63 2.05 8.98 7.42
C TYR A 63 2.46 8.15 6.21
N VAL A 64 2.46 8.77 5.03
CA VAL A 64 2.90 8.14 3.79
C VAL A 64 4.41 8.29 3.65
N GLU A 65 5.08 7.20 3.32
CA GLU A 65 6.51 7.18 2.99
C GLU A 65 6.66 6.78 1.53
N GLU A 66 7.15 7.72 0.71
CA GLU A 66 7.44 7.47 -0.69
C GLU A 66 8.85 6.87 -0.82
N LEU A 67 8.92 5.66 -1.37
CA LEU A 67 10.18 4.96 -1.60
C LEU A 67 10.74 5.33 -2.98
N PRO A 68 12.07 5.23 -3.20
CA PRO A 68 12.71 5.58 -4.48
C PRO A 68 12.24 4.77 -5.71
N GLY A 69 11.38 3.78 -5.52
CA GLY A 69 10.84 2.96 -6.60
C GLY A 69 11.81 1.87 -7.07
N GLU A 70 11.78 1.60 -8.37
CA GLU A 70 12.55 0.54 -8.99
C GLU A 70 13.80 1.10 -9.69
N PHE A 71 14.95 0.49 -9.43
CA PHE A 71 16.19 0.76 -10.17
C PHE A 71 16.49 -0.43 -11.09
N THR A 72 16.65 -0.16 -12.39
CA THR A 72 17.03 -1.18 -13.38
C THR A 72 18.47 -0.97 -13.85
N LEU A 73 19.34 -1.97 -13.65
CA LEU A 73 20.67 -2.02 -14.25
C LEU A 73 20.68 -2.91 -15.51
N PRO A 74 20.77 -2.35 -16.73
CA PRO A 74 20.80 -3.14 -17.95
C PRO A 74 22.17 -3.80 -18.15
N VAL A 75 22.27 -5.10 -17.87
CA VAL A 75 23.50 -5.90 -18.03
C VAL A 75 23.84 -6.25 -19.49
N SER A 76 22.89 -6.11 -20.42
CA SER A 76 23.09 -6.26 -21.86
C SER A 76 22.17 -5.32 -22.61
N ARG A 77 22.76 -4.42 -23.40
CA ARG A 77 22.03 -3.39 -24.16
C ARG A 77 21.06 -4.03 -25.17
N VAL A 78 21.52 -5.05 -25.90
CA VAL A 78 20.73 -5.73 -26.94
C VAL A 78 19.53 -6.45 -26.34
N ARG A 79 19.75 -7.28 -25.32
CA ARG A 79 18.65 -8.03 -24.69
C ARG A 79 17.64 -7.10 -24.01
N CYS A 80 18.10 -6.03 -23.39
CA CYS A 80 17.22 -5.03 -22.79
C CYS A 80 16.38 -4.31 -23.86
N ALA A 81 16.98 -3.94 -24.99
CA ALA A 81 16.26 -3.32 -26.11
C ALA A 81 15.19 -4.26 -26.69
N VAL A 82 15.53 -5.53 -26.93
CA VAL A 82 14.56 -6.53 -27.42
C VAL A 82 13.41 -6.72 -26.43
N LYS A 83 13.71 -6.84 -25.13
CA LYS A 83 12.68 -6.96 -24.08
C LYS A 83 11.75 -5.73 -24.08
N ARG A 84 12.30 -4.51 -24.16
CA ARG A 84 11.49 -3.27 -24.18
C ARG A 84 10.60 -3.19 -25.41
N ILE A 85 11.11 -3.57 -26.58
CA ILE A 85 10.31 -3.62 -27.82
C ILE A 85 9.21 -4.66 -27.67
N ALA A 86 9.52 -5.87 -27.21
CA ALA A 86 8.54 -6.92 -27.00
C ALA A 86 7.43 -6.51 -26.02
N GLN A 87 7.79 -5.89 -24.88
CA GLN A 87 6.82 -5.37 -23.92
C GLN A 87 5.92 -4.29 -24.54
N LYS A 88 6.47 -3.41 -25.38
CA LYS A 88 5.70 -2.36 -26.05
C LYS A 88 4.76 -2.89 -27.13
N VAL A 89 5.10 -4.00 -27.78
CA VAL A 89 4.28 -4.64 -28.83
C VAL A 89 3.22 -5.58 -28.22
N ILE A 90 3.52 -6.24 -27.10
CA ILE A 90 2.63 -7.21 -26.45
C ILE A 90 1.70 -6.53 -25.43
N GLY A 91 2.16 -5.45 -24.79
CA GLY A 91 1.39 -4.70 -23.79
C GLY A 91 0.71 -3.43 -24.33
N GLY A 92 0.66 -3.27 -25.65
CA GLY A 92 -0.04 -2.18 -26.35
C GLY A 92 -1.32 -2.66 -27.01
#